data_AF-A0AB32TL36-F1
#
_entry.id   AF-A0AB32TL36-F1
#
_cell.length_a   1.000
_cell.length_b   1.000
_cell.length_c   1.000
_cell.angle_alpha   90.00
_cell.angle_beta   90.00
_cell.angle_gamma   90.00
#
_symmetry.space_group_name_H-M   'P 1'
#
loop_
_entity.id
_entity.type
_entity.pdbx_description
1 polymer ?
#
loop_
_entity_poly.entity_id
_entity_poly.type
_entity_poly.pdbx_seq_one_letter_code
_entity_poly.pdbx_strand_id
1 'polypeptide(L)'
;MCVFLCSDVCFLTLDPNTAHTQLILSEENREVKSVWENQPYPDHPHRFDDDPQVLCRESVCGRCYWEIDWSGGAGVFISVSYKSIRRKRRGDECMFGRNAQSWSLLCFSSRFIFSHNNTHTDLPVKPLSRRIGVFVDHSAGTLIFYNIYRDTMSLIHSVQTTFTEPLCAGFRLYPGSSVKLS
;
A
#
# COMPACT_ATOMS: atom_id res chain seq x y z
N MET A 1 6.35 1.72 -23.46
CA MET A 1 6.94 2.87 -22.73
C MET A 1 5.78 3.52 -21.99
N CYS A 2 5.65 3.30 -20.67
CA CYS A 2 4.65 4.05 -19.89
C CYS A 2 5.14 5.49 -19.77
N VAL A 3 4.36 6.43 -20.30
CA VAL A 3 4.68 7.85 -20.28
C VAL A 3 4.01 8.45 -19.04
N PHE A 4 4.67 8.34 -17.90
CA PHE A 4 4.34 9.18 -16.76
C PHE A 4 5.02 10.53 -16.96
N LEU A 5 4.27 11.62 -16.82
CA LEU A 5 4.87 12.94 -16.82
C LEU A 5 5.65 13.12 -15.51
N CYS A 6 6.74 13.88 -15.53
CA CYS A 6 7.47 14.20 -14.30
C CYS A 6 6.56 14.86 -13.23
N SER A 7 5.49 15.53 -13.68
CA SER A 7 4.45 16.09 -12.84
C SER A 7 3.54 15.08 -12.13
N ASP A 8 3.54 13.80 -12.55
CA ASP A 8 2.73 12.76 -11.91
C ASP A 8 3.43 12.16 -10.67
N VAL A 9 4.72 12.43 -10.44
CA VAL A 9 5.48 11.81 -9.35
C VAL A 9 5.06 12.40 -8.00
N CYS A 10 4.67 11.52 -7.07
CA CYS A 10 4.25 11.88 -5.73
C CYS A 10 5.29 11.54 -4.68
N PHE A 11 5.62 12.52 -3.84
CA PHE A 11 6.40 12.30 -2.62
C PHE A 11 5.46 11.99 -1.46
N LEU A 12 5.52 10.75 -0.98
CA LEU A 12 4.68 10.28 0.13
C LEU A 12 5.51 10.10 1.41
N THR A 13 4.86 10.27 2.57
CA THR A 13 5.43 10.01 3.89
C THR A 13 4.44 9.20 4.73
N LEU A 14 4.95 8.26 5.50
CA LEU A 14 4.15 7.41 6.39
C LEU A 14 3.63 8.25 7.57
N ASP A 15 2.35 8.11 7.92
CA ASP A 15 1.75 8.84 9.03
C ASP A 15 1.94 8.07 10.36
N PRO A 16 2.77 8.57 11.30
CA PRO A 16 3.00 7.94 12.60
C PRO A 16 1.73 7.81 13.46
N ASN A 17 0.71 8.63 13.19
CA ASN A 17 -0.56 8.57 13.91
C ASN A 17 -1.49 7.45 13.42
N THR A 18 -1.14 6.79 12.30
CA THR A 18 -1.87 5.64 11.76
C THR A 18 -1.17 4.31 12.01
N ALA A 19 0.15 4.34 12.15
CA ALA A 19 0.98 3.13 12.26
C ALA A 19 0.58 2.25 13.45
N HIS A 20 0.28 0.98 13.19
CA HIS A 20 0.11 -0.02 14.24
C HIS A 20 1.36 -0.13 15.13
N THR A 21 1.18 -0.48 16.41
CA THR A 21 2.28 -0.52 17.40
C THR A 21 3.36 -1.54 17.06
N GLN A 22 3.09 -2.55 16.24
CA GLN A 22 4.10 -3.50 15.75
C GLN A 22 4.83 -3.04 14.48
N LEU A 23 4.77 -1.75 14.15
CA LEU A 23 5.48 -1.15 13.03
C LEU A 23 6.47 -0.11 13.51
N ILE A 24 7.72 -0.19 13.07
CA ILE A 24 8.72 0.88 13.26
C ILE A 24 8.78 1.71 11.99
N LEU A 25 8.67 3.02 12.15
CA LEU A 25 8.92 3.99 11.08
C LEU A 25 10.37 4.50 11.18
N SER A 26 11.06 4.58 10.05
CA SER A 26 12.44 5.09 9.95
C SER A 26 12.63 5.91 8.67
N GLU A 27 13.85 6.43 8.47
CA GLU A 27 14.22 7.18 7.26
C GLU A 27 13.27 8.36 7.00
N GLU A 28 13.05 9.21 8.02
CA GLU A 28 12.12 10.34 7.91
C GLU A 28 10.69 9.90 7.52
N ASN A 29 10.23 8.77 8.07
CA ASN A 29 8.94 8.13 7.76
C ASN A 29 8.82 7.69 6.29
N ARG A 30 9.93 7.31 5.65
CA ARG A 30 9.95 6.73 4.31
C ARG A 30 10.13 5.22 4.31
N GLU A 31 10.47 4.63 5.44
CA GLU A 31 10.56 3.19 5.61
C GLU A 31 9.69 2.71 6.78
N VAL A 32 9.05 1.56 6.62
CA VAL A 32 8.33 0.83 7.66
C VAL A 32 8.82 -0.61 7.75
N LYS A 33 9.01 -1.09 8.98
CA LYS A 33 9.41 -2.47 9.30
C LYS A 33 8.43 -3.08 10.27
N SER A 34 8.06 -4.34 10.04
CA SER A 34 7.31 -5.12 11.03
C SER A 34 8.24 -5.70 12.08
N VAL A 35 7.89 -5.52 13.35
CA VAL A 35 8.61 -6.04 14.53
C VAL A 35 7.65 -6.73 15.48
N TRP A 36 8.17 -7.53 16.41
CA TRP A 36 7.33 -8.22 17.39
C TRP A 36 6.92 -7.30 18.54
N GLU A 37 7.84 -6.44 18.97
CA GLU A 37 7.68 -5.54 20.10
C GLU A 37 6.75 -4.37 19.76
N ASN A 38 5.86 -4.04 20.70
CA ASN A 38 5.02 -2.86 20.58
C ASN A 38 5.85 -1.59 20.79
N GLN A 39 5.82 -0.72 19.80
CA GLN A 39 6.40 0.61 19.85
C GLN A 39 5.59 1.52 20.77
N PRO A 40 6.24 2.47 21.47
CA PRO A 40 5.60 3.33 22.47
C PRO A 40 4.79 4.47 21.83
N TYR A 41 4.07 4.17 20.75
CA TYR A 41 3.22 5.16 20.12
C TYR A 41 2.02 5.50 21.02
N PRO A 42 1.65 6.79 21.16
CA PRO A 42 0.49 7.16 21.94
C PRO A 42 -0.79 6.65 21.28
N ASP A 43 -1.82 6.40 22.10
CA ASP A 43 -3.14 6.10 21.55
C ASP A 43 -3.62 7.26 20.66
N HIS A 44 -4.28 6.91 19.56
CA HIS A 44 -4.74 7.86 18.57
C HIS A 44 -5.96 7.29 17.82
N PRO A 45 -7.00 8.10 17.54
CA PRO A 45 -8.21 7.62 16.86
C PRO A 45 -7.95 7.08 15.44
N HIS A 46 -6.88 7.54 14.78
CA HIS A 46 -6.50 7.09 13.44
C HIS A 46 -5.53 5.90 13.41
N ARG A 47 -5.05 5.45 14.59
CA ARG A 47 -4.12 4.32 14.69
C ARG A 47 -4.85 3.01 14.42
N PHE A 48 -4.25 2.16 13.58
CA PHE A 48 -4.67 0.78 13.44
C PHE A 48 -4.29 -0.02 14.68
N ASP A 49 -5.22 -0.77 15.25
CA ASP A 49 -5.02 -1.47 16.54
C ASP A 49 -4.93 -3.00 16.43
N ASP A 50 -5.36 -3.59 15.30
CA ASP A 50 -5.47 -5.05 15.14
C ASP A 50 -4.41 -5.62 14.19
N ASP A 51 -4.20 -4.95 13.05
CA ASP A 51 -3.27 -5.41 12.01
C ASP A 51 -2.07 -4.48 11.87
N PRO A 52 -0.86 -5.00 11.56
CA PRO A 52 0.35 -4.23 11.27
C PRO A 52 0.21 -3.37 9.98
N GLN A 53 -0.56 -2.29 10.08
CA GLN A 53 -0.93 -1.41 8.98
C GLN A 53 -0.53 0.05 9.24
N VAL A 54 -0.29 0.78 8.16
CA VAL A 54 0.01 2.22 8.17
C VAL A 54 -0.51 2.85 6.88
N LEU A 55 -0.94 4.12 6.94
CA LEU A 55 -1.22 4.94 5.77
C LEU A 55 -0.14 6.01 5.58
N CYS A 56 0.01 6.48 4.35
CA CYS A 56 0.69 7.74 4.07
C CYS A 56 -0.17 8.93 4.48
N ARG A 57 0.50 10.05 4.78
CA ARG A 57 -0.12 11.30 5.22
C ARG A 57 -0.81 12.02 4.07
N GLU A 58 -0.18 12.00 2.90
CA GLU A 58 -0.64 12.71 1.71
C GLU A 58 -1.85 12.01 1.08
N SER A 59 -2.77 12.82 0.57
CA SER A 59 -3.92 12.33 -0.19
C SER A 59 -3.61 12.30 -1.68
N VAL A 60 -3.97 11.20 -2.32
CA VAL A 60 -3.87 10.96 -3.75
C VAL A 60 -5.20 11.37 -4.41
N CYS A 61 -5.28 12.63 -4.83
CA CYS A 61 -6.53 13.24 -5.34
C CYS A 61 -6.53 13.54 -6.85
N GLY A 62 -5.41 13.27 -7.55
CA GLY A 62 -5.26 13.52 -8.97
C GLY A 62 -4.54 12.36 -9.65
N ARG A 63 -3.66 12.69 -10.61
CA ARG A 63 -2.68 11.74 -11.13
C ARG A 63 -1.49 11.66 -10.19
N CYS A 64 -1.12 10.44 -9.84
CA CYS A 64 -0.08 10.20 -8.85
C CYS A 64 0.62 8.88 -9.11
N TYR A 65 1.94 8.93 -9.14
CA TYR A 65 2.81 7.80 -9.32
C TYR A 65 3.83 7.76 -8.18
N TRP A 66 4.03 6.58 -7.59
CA TRP A 66 5.10 6.35 -6.61
C TRP A 66 5.66 4.95 -6.73
N GLU A 67 6.88 4.80 -6.24
CA GLU A 67 7.61 3.53 -6.25
C GLU A 67 7.97 3.10 -4.83
N ILE A 68 8.07 1.79 -4.66
CA ILE A 68 8.25 1.16 -3.37
C ILE A 68 9.08 -0.09 -3.55
N ASP A 69 10.08 -0.23 -2.70
CA ASP A 69 10.83 -1.46 -2.51
C ASP A 69 10.29 -2.18 -1.28
N TRP A 70 10.14 -3.49 -1.38
CA TRP A 70 9.73 -4.31 -0.24
C TRP A 70 10.71 -5.46 0.01
N SER A 71 10.75 -5.94 1.24
CA SER A 71 11.57 -7.08 1.64
C SER A 71 10.82 -7.97 2.64
N GLY A 72 11.39 -9.14 2.94
CA GLY A 72 10.78 -10.15 3.79
C GLY A 72 10.26 -11.36 3.00
N GLY A 73 10.29 -12.55 3.62
CA GLY A 73 9.83 -13.79 2.98
C GLY A 73 8.31 -13.95 2.96
N ALA A 74 7.62 -13.33 3.92
CA ALA A 74 6.19 -13.49 4.11
C ALA A 74 5.34 -12.55 3.24
N GLY A 75 5.92 -11.48 2.69
CA GLY A 75 5.25 -10.57 1.76
C GLY A 75 4.72 -9.29 2.41
N VAL A 76 4.08 -8.46 1.59
CA VAL A 76 3.47 -7.18 2.01
C VAL A 76 2.18 -6.92 1.24
N PHE A 77 1.30 -6.09 1.79
CA PHE A 77 0.16 -5.51 1.06
C PHE A 77 0.52 -4.08 0.70
N ILE A 78 0.41 -3.76 -0.58
CA ILE A 78 0.55 -2.42 -1.14
C ILE A 78 -0.84 -1.97 -1.54
N SER A 79 -1.35 -0.94 -0.88
CA SER A 79 -2.77 -0.59 -0.95
C SER A 79 -2.99 0.87 -1.28
N VAL A 80 -4.13 1.15 -1.87
CA VAL A 80 -4.76 2.47 -1.81
C VAL A 80 -6.08 2.31 -1.06
N SER A 81 -6.40 3.27 -0.21
CA SER A 81 -7.60 3.22 0.63
C SER A 81 -8.19 4.60 0.83
N TYR A 82 -9.51 4.67 1.00
CA TYR A 82 -10.13 5.88 1.51
C TYR A 82 -9.68 6.19 2.93
N LYS A 83 -9.50 7.47 3.23
CA LYS A 83 -9.08 7.92 4.56
C LYS A 83 -10.07 7.50 5.66
N SER A 84 -11.35 7.34 5.28
CA SER A 84 -12.47 6.92 6.13
C SER A 84 -12.46 5.44 6.54
N ILE A 85 -11.51 4.63 6.06
CA ILE A 85 -11.37 3.22 6.47
C ILE A 85 -11.34 3.09 8.00
N ARG A 86 -12.07 2.10 8.52
CA ARG A 86 -12.10 1.80 9.95
C ARG A 86 -10.69 1.45 10.46
N ARG A 87 -10.37 1.90 11.67
CA ARG A 87 -9.04 1.71 12.28
C ARG A 87 -9.05 0.81 13.51
N LYS A 88 -10.23 0.66 14.10
CA LYS A 88 -10.45 0.09 15.42
C LYS A 88 -11.32 -1.14 15.31
N ARG A 89 -11.15 -2.04 16.29
CA ARG A 89 -11.83 -3.34 16.44
C ARG A 89 -11.33 -4.37 15.44
N ARG A 90 -11.35 -5.62 15.90
CA ARG A 90 -11.00 -6.79 15.11
C ARG A 90 -12.06 -7.04 14.04
N GLY A 91 -11.62 -7.17 12.79
CA GLY A 91 -12.52 -7.52 11.69
C GLY A 91 -12.03 -7.08 10.31
N ASP A 92 -12.68 -7.60 9.27
CA ASP A 92 -12.31 -7.36 7.87
C ASP A 92 -12.46 -5.86 7.46
N GLU A 93 -13.27 -5.09 8.17
CA GLU A 93 -13.53 -3.67 7.87
C GLU A 93 -12.31 -2.75 8.04
N CYS A 94 -11.31 -3.12 8.87
CA CYS A 94 -10.08 -2.33 9.02
C CYS A 94 -8.94 -2.82 8.13
N MET A 95 -9.02 -4.05 7.64
CA MET A 95 -7.92 -4.72 6.96
C MET A 95 -7.90 -4.36 5.47
N PHE A 96 -6.75 -3.92 4.96
CA PHE A 96 -6.61 -3.56 3.55
C PHE A 96 -6.99 -4.74 2.62
N GLY A 97 -7.82 -4.46 1.62
CA GLY A 97 -8.33 -5.41 0.63
C GLY A 97 -9.58 -6.17 1.08
N ARG A 98 -9.90 -6.19 2.38
CA ARG A 98 -11.04 -6.96 2.92
C ARG A 98 -12.33 -6.16 3.09
N ASN A 99 -12.35 -4.94 2.56
CA ASN A 99 -13.49 -4.04 2.58
C ASN A 99 -13.64 -3.32 1.23
N ALA A 100 -14.76 -2.64 1.03
CA ALA A 100 -15.03 -1.87 -0.18
C ALA A 100 -14.26 -0.54 -0.27
N GLN A 101 -13.51 -0.16 0.78
CA GLN A 101 -12.80 1.12 0.89
C GLN A 101 -11.30 1.00 0.59
N SER A 102 -10.83 -0.18 0.17
CA SER A 102 -9.42 -0.42 -0.12
C SER A 102 -9.21 -1.41 -1.27
N TRP A 103 -8.15 -1.15 -2.03
CA TRP A 103 -7.66 -2.00 -3.10
C TRP A 103 -6.21 -2.33 -2.81
N SER A 104 -5.86 -3.61 -2.83
CA SER A 104 -4.55 -4.07 -2.35
C SER A 104 -3.91 -5.06 -3.31
N LEU A 105 -2.64 -4.84 -3.60
CA LEU A 105 -1.77 -5.84 -4.18
C LEU A 105 -0.98 -6.51 -3.05
N LEU A 106 -1.19 -7.81 -2.85
CA LEU A 106 -0.35 -8.62 -1.99
C LEU A 106 0.83 -9.10 -2.82
N CYS A 107 2.03 -8.79 -2.36
CA CYS A 107 3.28 -9.19 -2.98
C CYS A 107 3.93 -10.30 -2.16
N PHE A 108 4.11 -11.46 -2.79
CA PHE A 108 4.94 -12.55 -2.29
C PHE A 108 6.17 -12.72 -3.20
N SER A 109 7.16 -13.49 -2.76
CA SER A 109 8.35 -13.77 -3.57
C SER A 109 8.04 -14.55 -4.85
N SER A 110 6.94 -15.30 -4.88
CA SER A 110 6.58 -16.21 -5.97
C SER A 110 5.33 -15.82 -6.75
N ARG A 111 4.48 -14.92 -6.23
CA ARG A 111 3.19 -14.57 -6.83
C ARG A 111 2.68 -13.21 -6.38
N PHE A 112 1.69 -12.72 -7.11
CA PHE A 112 0.88 -11.58 -6.73
C PHE A 112 -0.57 -12.00 -6.52
N ILE A 113 -1.24 -11.41 -5.52
CA ILE A 113 -2.69 -11.55 -5.33
C ILE A 113 -3.27 -10.14 -5.32
N PHE A 114 -4.31 -9.90 -6.10
CA PHE A 114 -5.12 -8.70 -5.98
C PHE A 114 -6.26 -8.93 -4.99
N SER A 115 -6.51 -7.97 -4.10
CA SER A 115 -7.57 -8.06 -3.10
C SER A 115 -8.39 -6.77 -3.05
N HIS A 116 -9.72 -6.94 -3.08
CA HIS A 116 -10.70 -5.87 -2.92
C HIS A 116 -12.03 -6.45 -2.45
N ASN A 117 -12.67 -5.79 -1.48
CA ASN A 117 -13.97 -6.18 -0.93
C ASN A 117 -14.06 -7.68 -0.58
N ASN A 118 -13.04 -8.17 0.13
CA ASN A 118 -12.89 -9.57 0.57
C ASN A 118 -12.71 -10.60 -0.56
N THR A 119 -12.72 -10.17 -1.82
CA THR A 119 -12.35 -11.01 -2.97
C THR A 119 -10.83 -11.02 -3.09
N HIS A 120 -10.27 -12.21 -3.29
CA HIS A 120 -8.83 -12.41 -3.52
C HIS A 120 -8.65 -13.10 -4.87
N THR A 121 -7.82 -12.52 -5.73
CA THR A 121 -7.58 -13.00 -7.11
C THR A 121 -6.09 -13.23 -7.31
N ASP A 122 -5.70 -14.49 -7.46
CA ASP A 122 -4.34 -14.84 -7.88
C ASP A 122 -4.09 -14.32 -9.30
N LEU A 123 -3.01 -13.55 -9.46
CA LEU A 123 -2.67 -12.94 -10.74
C LEU A 123 -1.75 -13.86 -11.56
N PRO A 124 -1.94 -13.97 -12.88
CA PRO A 124 -1.16 -14.87 -13.74
C PRO A 124 0.26 -14.37 -14.04
N VAL A 125 0.68 -13.26 -13.42
CA VAL A 125 1.98 -12.61 -13.63
C VAL A 125 2.95 -13.03 -12.51
N LYS A 126 4.19 -13.36 -12.88
CA LYS A 126 5.24 -13.71 -11.92
C LYS A 126 6.03 -12.48 -11.48
N PRO A 127 6.38 -12.35 -10.19
CA PRO A 127 7.32 -11.33 -9.74
C PRO A 127 8.70 -11.46 -10.41
N LEU A 128 9.21 -10.36 -10.93
CA LEU A 128 10.57 -10.18 -11.47
C LEU A 128 11.49 -9.48 -10.48
N SER A 129 10.94 -8.68 -9.57
CA SER A 129 11.66 -7.94 -8.54
C SER A 129 10.77 -7.68 -7.33
N ARG A 130 11.34 -7.10 -6.27
CA ARG A 130 10.59 -6.58 -5.11
C ARG A 130 10.33 -5.06 -5.18
N ARG A 131 10.36 -4.50 -6.39
CA ARG A 131 10.07 -3.08 -6.63
C ARG A 131 8.75 -2.93 -7.37
N ILE A 132 7.84 -2.17 -6.80
CA ILE A 132 6.49 -1.99 -7.29
C ILE A 132 6.27 -0.51 -7.61
N GLY A 133 5.73 -0.24 -8.79
CA GLY A 133 5.21 1.08 -9.16
C GLY A 133 3.70 1.08 -8.98
N VAL A 134 3.16 2.15 -8.41
CA VAL A 134 1.72 2.34 -8.29
C VAL A 134 1.35 3.64 -8.99
N PHE A 135 0.39 3.56 -9.90
CA PHE A 135 -0.19 4.71 -10.57
C PHE A 135 -1.66 4.83 -10.22
N VAL A 136 -2.09 6.03 -9.88
CA VAL A 136 -3.49 6.40 -9.67
C VAL A 136 -3.81 7.57 -10.59
N ASP A 137 -4.93 7.50 -11.29
CA ASP A 137 -5.62 8.66 -11.84
C ASP A 137 -7.00 8.72 -11.18
N HIS A 138 -7.13 9.58 -10.19
CA HIS A 138 -8.36 9.68 -9.40
C HIS A 138 -9.55 10.06 -10.28
N SER A 139 -9.35 11.04 -11.18
CA SER A 139 -10.39 11.57 -12.06
C SER A 139 -10.84 10.58 -13.12
N ALA A 140 -9.91 9.81 -13.67
CA ALA A 140 -10.21 8.75 -14.64
C ALA A 140 -10.67 7.45 -13.96
N GLY A 141 -10.56 7.33 -12.64
CA GLY A 141 -10.96 6.13 -11.92
C GLY A 141 -10.01 4.96 -12.12
N THR A 142 -8.74 5.24 -12.37
CA THR A 142 -7.75 4.24 -12.76
C THR A 142 -6.75 4.00 -11.63
N LEU A 143 -6.48 2.75 -11.31
CA LEU A 143 -5.39 2.30 -10.43
C LEU A 143 -4.59 1.22 -11.15
N ILE A 144 -3.27 1.35 -11.22
CA ILE A 144 -2.40 0.40 -11.91
C ILE A 144 -1.22 0.05 -11.02
N PHE A 145 -0.91 -1.24 -10.97
CA PHE A 145 0.28 -1.78 -10.33
C PHE A 145 1.26 -2.29 -11.38
N TYR A 146 2.54 -1.94 -11.21
CA TYR A 146 3.63 -2.37 -12.07
C TYR A 146 4.71 -3.07 -11.26
N ASN A 147 5.36 -4.07 -11.85
CA ASN A 147 6.60 -4.62 -11.33
C ASN A 147 7.78 -4.01 -12.08
N ILE A 148 8.72 -3.43 -11.35
CA ILE A 148 9.84 -2.67 -11.90
C ILE A 148 11.08 -3.54 -11.80
N TYR A 149 11.62 -3.98 -12.94
CA TYR A 149 12.87 -4.73 -12.97
C TYR A 149 13.88 -4.00 -13.84
N ARG A 150 14.97 -3.53 -13.22
CA ARG A 150 15.95 -2.63 -13.87
C ARG A 150 15.21 -1.39 -14.41
N ASP A 151 15.35 -1.12 -15.70
CA ASP A 151 14.72 0.03 -16.37
C ASP A 151 13.39 -0.33 -17.05
N THR A 152 12.81 -1.50 -16.72
CA THR A 152 11.57 -2.00 -17.32
C THR A 152 10.42 -2.02 -16.33
N MET A 153 9.26 -1.55 -16.75
CA MET A 153 8.00 -1.63 -15.99
C MET A 153 7.05 -2.61 -16.68
N SER A 154 6.67 -3.66 -15.96
CA SER A 154 5.70 -4.66 -16.43
C SER A 154 4.37 -4.50 -15.69
N LEU A 155 3.26 -4.49 -16.41
CA LEU A 155 1.93 -4.44 -15.81
C LEU A 155 1.69 -5.69 -14.94
N ILE A 156 1.29 -5.48 -13.68
CA ILE A 156 0.82 -6.54 -12.79
C ILE A 156 -0.70 -6.63 -12.86
N HIS A 157 -1.37 -5.50 -12.60
CA HIS A 157 -2.81 -5.42 -12.51
C HIS A 157 -3.30 -3.99 -12.73
N SER A 158 -4.51 -3.83 -13.27
CA SER A 158 -5.18 -2.55 -13.43
C SER A 158 -6.63 -2.66 -12.98
N VAL A 159 -7.10 -1.64 -12.28
CA VAL A 159 -8.47 -1.49 -11.80
C VAL A 159 -9.05 -0.25 -12.46
N GLN A 160 -10.29 -0.39 -12.94
CA GLN A 160 -11.13 0.72 -13.37
C GLN A 160 -12.34 0.78 -12.45
N THR A 161 -12.51 1.90 -11.75
CA THR A 161 -13.58 2.10 -10.76
C THR A 161 -13.94 3.58 -10.65
N THR A 162 -14.90 3.95 -9.81
CA THR A 162 -15.18 5.35 -9.48
C THR A 162 -14.76 5.61 -8.04
N PHE A 163 -13.72 6.41 -7.85
CA PHE A 163 -13.28 6.81 -6.52
C PHE A 163 -14.20 7.91 -5.97
N THR A 164 -14.80 7.66 -4.82
CA THR A 164 -15.81 8.54 -4.20
C THR A 164 -15.22 9.46 -3.13
N GLU A 165 -14.01 9.18 -2.67
CA GLU A 165 -13.29 9.92 -1.64
C GLU A 165 -11.81 10.07 -2.04
N PRO A 166 -11.07 11.04 -1.44
CA PRO A 166 -9.62 11.07 -1.53
C PRO A 166 -8.98 9.76 -1.08
N LEU A 167 -8.01 9.28 -1.87
CA LEU A 167 -7.25 8.08 -1.54
C LEU A 167 -6.01 8.41 -0.72
N CYS A 168 -5.53 7.44 0.05
CA CYS A 168 -4.21 7.43 0.67
C CYS A 168 -3.52 6.11 0.31
N ALA A 169 -2.20 6.17 0.05
CA ALA A 169 -1.40 4.95 -0.02
C ALA A 169 -1.32 4.29 1.37
N GLY A 170 -1.26 2.96 1.41
CA GLY A 170 -1.24 2.19 2.65
C GLY A 170 -0.47 0.89 2.53
N PHE A 171 0.10 0.44 3.64
CA PHE A 171 0.92 -0.75 3.70
C PHE A 171 0.49 -1.64 4.86
N ARG A 172 0.40 -2.95 4.60
CA ARG A 172 0.33 -3.97 5.66
C ARG A 172 1.53 -4.89 5.53
N LEU A 173 2.18 -5.17 6.66
CA LEU A 173 3.40 -5.96 6.66
C LEU A 173 3.17 -7.28 7.40
N TYR A 174 3.64 -8.37 6.79
CA TYR A 174 3.82 -9.62 7.54
C TYR A 174 5.08 -9.55 8.41
N PRO A 175 5.19 -10.40 9.46
CA PRO A 175 6.37 -10.43 10.32
C PRO A 175 7.69 -10.54 9.54
N GLY A 176 8.69 -9.77 9.94
CA GLY A 176 10.02 -9.75 9.31
C GLY A 176 10.07 -9.13 7.91
N SER A 177 9.01 -8.40 7.51
CA SER A 177 8.96 -7.70 6.22
C SER A 177 9.19 -6.19 6.40
N SER A 178 9.54 -5.52 5.31
CA SER A 178 9.69 -4.06 5.26
C SER A 178 9.19 -3.46 3.95
N VAL A 179 8.85 -2.18 3.98
CA VAL A 179 8.54 -1.36 2.80
C VAL A 179 9.32 -0.06 2.89
N LYS A 180 9.95 0.37 1.80
CA LYS A 180 10.61 1.66 1.64
C LYS A 180 10.04 2.40 0.44
N LEU A 181 9.58 3.63 0.67
CA LEU A 181 9.15 4.58 -0.37
C LEU A 181 10.39 5.14 -1.07
N SER A 182 10.44 5.01 -2.40
CA SER A 182 11.49 5.59 -3.26
C SER A 182 11.32 7.10 -3.39
#